data_AF-A0A9X3YGK5-F1
#
_entry.id   AF-A0A9X3YGK5-F1
#
_cell.length_a   1.000
_cell.length_b   1.000
_cell.length_c   1.000
_cell.angle_alpha   90.00
_cell.angle_beta   90.00
_cell.angle_gamma   90.00
#
_symmetry.space_group_name_H-M   'P 1'
#
loop_
_entity.id
_entity.type
_entity.pdbx_description
1 polymer ?
#
loop_
_entity_poly.entity_id
_entity_poly.type
_entity_poly.pdbx_seq_one_letter_code
_entity_poly.pdbx_strand_id
1 'polypeptide(L)'
;EAVIDAWGAAYQQLADILIGQEESLYRAKAAAEGGWRGARRFRITGKVAESEEITSFHLQPEDGGPLMDFLPGQYIGLRLEVDGQEVRRNYSLSAASNGSEYRISVKREPGGVASNALHAMPEGAVLELFAP
;
A
#
# COMPACT_ATOMS: atom_id res chain seq x y z
N GLU A 1 -4.84 -7.38 40.66
CA GLU A 1 -5.08 -5.95 40.42
C GLU A 1 -3.79 -5.25 40.02
N ALA A 2 -2.81 -5.05 40.92
CA ALA A 2 -1.55 -4.34 40.61
C ALA A 2 -0.79 -4.78 39.33
N VAL A 3 -0.76 -6.07 38.98
CA VAL A 3 -0.12 -6.56 37.74
C VAL A 3 -0.91 -6.13 36.50
N ILE A 4 -2.24 -6.20 36.53
CA ILE A 4 -3.09 -5.79 35.40
C ILE A 4 -2.96 -4.27 35.20
N ASP A 5 -2.95 -3.51 36.29
CA ASP A 5 -2.80 -2.06 36.24
C ASP A 5 -1.44 -1.64 35.66
N ALA A 6 -0.36 -2.34 36.04
CA ALA A 6 0.97 -2.09 35.49
C ALA A 6 1.06 -2.37 33.98
N TRP A 7 0.48 -3.47 33.52
CA TRP A 7 0.40 -3.77 32.08
C TRP A 7 -0.49 -2.79 31.33
N GLY A 8 -1.60 -2.35 31.94
CA GLY A 8 -2.46 -1.32 31.37
C GLY A 8 -1.72 0.00 31.17
N ALA A 9 -0.95 0.44 32.18
CA ALA A 9 -0.12 1.64 32.08
C ALA A 9 0.96 1.51 31.00
N ALA A 10 1.66 0.37 30.94
CA ALA A 10 2.68 0.12 29.93
C ALA A 10 2.10 0.08 28.50
N TYR A 11 0.93 -0.55 28.32
CA TYR A 11 0.22 -0.57 27.06
C TYR A 11 -0.18 0.84 26.62
N GLN A 12 -0.75 1.64 27.53
CA GLN A 12 -1.17 3.01 27.20
C GLN A 12 0.02 3.89 26.82
N GLN A 13 1.16 3.76 27.52
CA GLN A 13 2.38 4.48 27.15
C GLN A 13 2.84 4.14 25.73
N LEU A 14 2.84 2.86 25.36
CA LEU A 14 3.19 2.46 24.00
C LEU A 14 2.16 2.94 22.98
N ALA A 15 0.87 2.87 23.30
CA ALA A 15 -0.20 3.33 22.44
C ALA A 15 -0.08 4.83 22.15
N ASP A 16 0.15 5.66 23.16
CA ASP A 16 0.31 7.11 22.99
C ASP A 16 1.51 7.46 22.09
N ILE A 17 2.63 6.72 22.25
CA ILE A 17 3.81 6.88 21.40
C ILE A 17 3.47 6.52 19.94
N LEU A 18 2.86 5.36 19.71
CA LEU A 18 2.54 4.89 18.36
C LEU A 18 1.51 5.81 17.68
N ILE A 19 0.43 6.20 18.37
CA ILE A 19 -0.58 7.14 17.86
C ILE A 19 0.06 8.47 17.43
N GLY A 20 0.91 9.04 18.27
CA GLY A 20 1.58 10.31 17.97
C GLY A 20 2.55 10.22 16.78
N GLN A 21 3.30 9.12 16.68
CA GLN A 21 4.21 8.88 15.56
C GLN A 21 3.45 8.64 14.25
N GLU A 22 2.42 7.80 14.27
CA GLU A 22 1.58 7.52 13.10
C GLU A 22 0.88 8.79 12.60
N GLU A 23 0.31 9.61 13.49
CA GLU A 23 -0.31 10.88 13.10
C GLU A 23 0.70 11.84 12.45
N SER A 24 1.91 11.93 13.01
CA SER A 24 2.98 12.74 12.44
C SER A 24 3.36 12.27 11.04
N LEU A 25 3.46 10.96 10.83
CA LEU A 25 3.72 10.36 9.52
C LEU A 25 2.57 10.63 8.54
N TYR A 26 1.31 10.46 8.96
CA TYR A 26 0.15 10.74 8.12
C TYR A 26 0.08 12.19 7.69
N ARG A 27 0.36 13.13 8.61
CA ARG A 27 0.39 14.56 8.30
C ARG A 27 1.52 14.91 7.33
N ALA A 28 2.71 14.34 7.53
CA ALA A 28 3.85 14.56 6.64
C ALA A 28 3.58 14.01 5.23
N LYS A 29 3.06 12.78 5.13
CA LYS A 29 2.67 12.16 3.86
C LYS A 29 1.62 12.99 3.14
N ALA A 30 0.58 13.46 3.83
CA ALA A 30 -0.49 14.26 3.23
C ALA A 30 -0.04 15.67 2.78
N ALA A 31 1.00 16.22 3.40
CA ALA A 31 1.54 17.53 3.06
C ALA A 31 2.61 17.50 1.95
N ALA A 32 3.12 16.32 1.60
CA ALA A 32 4.09 16.15 0.52
C ALA A 32 3.43 16.37 -0.86
N GLU A 33 4.22 16.76 -1.85
CA GLU A 33 3.75 16.86 -3.24
C GLU A 33 3.26 15.49 -3.72
N GLY A 34 2.05 15.44 -4.29
CA GLY A 34 1.40 14.18 -4.70
C GLY A 34 1.03 13.24 -3.56
N GLY A 35 1.24 13.65 -2.30
CA GLY A 35 0.91 12.93 -1.09
C GLY A 35 -0.57 12.92 -0.75
N TRP A 36 -1.00 11.93 0.03
CA TRP A 36 -2.39 11.79 0.48
C TRP A 36 -2.49 11.09 1.83
N ARG A 37 -3.68 11.17 2.45
CA ARG A 37 -4.03 10.45 3.68
C ARG A 37 -5.08 9.39 3.39
N GLY A 38 -4.93 8.21 3.98
CA GLY A 38 -5.85 7.09 3.79
C GLY A 38 -5.69 6.43 2.42
N ALA A 39 -6.78 5.93 1.86
CA ALA A 39 -6.79 5.25 0.58
C ALA A 39 -6.96 6.25 -0.58
N ARG A 40 -6.17 6.08 -1.65
CA ARG A 40 -6.34 6.77 -2.93
C ARG A 40 -6.49 5.75 -4.04
N ARG A 41 -7.36 6.05 -5.02
CA ARG A 41 -7.67 5.15 -6.15
C ARG A 41 -6.61 5.24 -7.24
N PHE A 42 -6.13 4.09 -7.70
CA PHE A 42 -5.19 3.95 -8.80
C PHE A 42 -5.70 2.95 -9.82
N ARG A 43 -5.40 3.19 -11.09
CA ARG A 43 -5.71 2.31 -12.20
C ARG A 43 -4.48 1.49 -12.58
N ILE A 44 -4.67 0.19 -12.88
CA ILE A 44 -3.66 -0.63 -13.54
C ILE A 44 -3.57 -0.17 -15.00
N THR A 45 -2.47 0.45 -15.39
CA THR A 45 -2.24 0.95 -16.75
C THR A 45 -1.42 -0.01 -17.60
N GLY A 46 -0.73 -0.96 -16.98
CA GLY A 46 0.06 -1.96 -17.68
C GLY A 46 0.34 -3.19 -16.81
N LYS A 47 0.41 -4.35 -17.46
CA LYS A 47 0.84 -5.62 -16.86
C LYS A 47 1.96 -6.24 -17.68
N VAL A 48 3.08 -6.56 -17.03
CA VAL A 48 4.24 -7.17 -17.66
C VAL A 48 4.55 -8.49 -16.97
N ALA A 49 4.48 -9.61 -17.68
CA ALA A 49 4.91 -10.90 -17.16
C ALA A 49 6.46 -10.93 -17.09
N GLU A 50 7.00 -10.98 -15.88
CA GLU A 50 8.46 -11.05 -15.64
C GLU A 50 8.93 -12.51 -15.60
N SER A 51 8.04 -13.42 -15.18
CA SER A 51 8.23 -14.87 -15.20
C SER A 51 6.88 -15.59 -15.23
N GLU A 52 6.88 -16.92 -15.18
CA GLU A 52 5.65 -17.74 -15.06
C GLU A 52 4.83 -17.40 -13.81
N GLU A 53 5.50 -16.97 -12.74
CA GLU A 53 4.88 -16.70 -11.44
C GLU A 53 4.84 -15.22 -11.07
N ILE A 54 5.60 -14.34 -11.74
CA ILE A 54 5.73 -12.93 -11.36
C ILE A 54 5.19 -12.01 -12.47
N THR A 55 4.29 -11.11 -12.09
CA THR A 55 3.81 -10.03 -12.96
C THR A 55 4.09 -8.67 -12.32
N SER A 56 4.66 -7.76 -13.09
CA SER A 56 4.76 -6.35 -12.76
C SER A 56 3.49 -5.60 -13.14
N PHE A 57 3.02 -4.73 -12.24
CA PHE A 57 1.85 -3.90 -12.40
C PHE A 57 2.26 -2.43 -12.37
N HIS A 58 1.83 -1.69 -13.39
CA HIS A 58 2.02 -0.25 -13.52
C HIS A 58 0.75 0.45 -13.05
N LEU A 59 0.89 1.38 -12.11
CA LEU A 59 -0.22 1.98 -11.37
C LEU A 59 -0.16 3.50 -11.50
N GLN A 60 -1.24 4.09 -12.01
CA GLN A 60 -1.39 5.54 -12.11
C GLN A 60 -2.58 6.02 -11.28
N PRO A 61 -2.50 7.22 -10.68
CA PRO A 61 -3.59 7.72 -9.87
C PRO A 61 -4.78 8.01 -10.77
N GLU A 62 -5.96 7.52 -10.39
CA GLU A 62 -7.13 7.62 -11.27
C GLU A 62 -7.63 9.06 -11.41
N ASP A 63 -7.40 9.88 -10.40
CA ASP A 63 -7.70 11.32 -10.40
C ASP A 63 -6.76 12.15 -11.32
N GLY A 64 -5.72 11.53 -11.89
CA GLY A 64 -4.73 12.20 -12.74
C GLY A 64 -3.81 13.18 -12.00
N GLY A 65 -3.87 13.22 -10.67
CA GLY A 65 -3.02 14.10 -9.86
C GLY A 65 -1.58 13.61 -9.75
N PRO A 66 -0.68 14.42 -9.15
CA PRO A 66 0.72 14.05 -8.98
C PRO A 66 0.90 12.85 -8.05
N LEU A 67 2.06 12.20 -8.14
CA LEU A 67 2.49 11.11 -7.27
C LEU A 67 3.47 11.57 -6.22
N MET A 68 3.35 11.01 -5.02
CA MET A 68 4.32 11.19 -3.96
C MET A 68 5.61 10.46 -4.32
N ASP A 69 6.74 11.14 -4.14
CA ASP A 69 8.06 10.54 -4.30
C ASP A 69 8.33 9.49 -3.20
N PHE A 70 9.29 8.59 -3.45
CA PHE A 70 9.65 7.52 -2.51
C PHE A 70 11.13 7.15 -2.59
N LEU A 71 11.64 6.64 -1.47
CA LEU A 71 13.00 6.12 -1.38
C LEU A 71 13.06 4.64 -1.78
N PRO A 72 14.13 4.19 -2.46
CA PRO A 72 14.33 2.78 -2.75
C PRO A 72 14.25 1.91 -1.48
N GLY A 73 13.45 0.84 -1.55
CA GLY A 73 13.17 -0.05 -0.41
C GLY A 73 11.84 0.22 0.30
N GLN A 74 11.16 1.34 0.03
CA GLN A 74 9.80 1.58 0.50
C GLN A 74 8.76 0.72 -0.24
N TYR A 75 7.55 0.69 0.32
CA TYR A 75 6.43 -0.12 -0.16
C TYR A 75 5.14 0.70 -0.15
N ILE A 76 4.18 0.30 -0.97
CA ILE A 76 2.80 0.78 -0.88
C ILE A 76 1.91 -0.28 -0.24
N GLY A 77 0.92 0.17 0.52
CA GLY A 77 -0.14 -0.70 1.02
C GLY A 77 -1.29 -0.77 0.01
N LEU A 78 -1.69 -1.96 -0.39
CA LEU A 78 -2.86 -2.18 -1.24
C LEU A 78 -4.03 -2.63 -0.37
N ARG A 79 -5.22 -2.11 -0.69
CA ARG A 79 -6.51 -2.59 -0.19
C ARG A 79 -7.31 -3.17 -1.35
N LEU A 80 -7.74 -4.41 -1.19
CA LEU A 80 -8.52 -5.16 -2.17
C LEU A 80 -9.78 -5.70 -1.49
N GLU A 81 -10.87 -5.78 -2.23
CA GLU A 81 -12.06 -6.53 -1.84
C GLU A 81 -12.10 -7.83 -2.65
N VAL A 82 -12.05 -8.97 -1.97
CA VAL A 82 -12.05 -10.30 -2.59
C VAL A 82 -13.10 -11.14 -1.88
N ASP A 83 -14.08 -11.65 -2.64
CA ASP A 83 -15.20 -12.45 -2.12
C ASP A 83 -15.95 -11.78 -0.94
N GLY A 84 -16.10 -10.45 -1.00
CA GLY A 84 -16.76 -9.64 0.04
C GLY A 84 -15.93 -9.42 1.30
N GLN A 85 -14.63 -9.77 1.29
CA GLN A 85 -13.71 -9.53 2.39
C GLN A 85 -12.62 -8.53 2.01
N GLU A 86 -12.33 -7.59 2.91
CA GLU A 86 -11.22 -6.67 2.75
C GLU A 86 -9.89 -7.39 3.03
N VAL A 87 -8.97 -7.33 2.06
CA VAL A 87 -7.62 -7.87 2.18
C VAL A 87 -6.61 -6.74 1.96
N ARG A 88 -5.67 -6.60 2.90
CA ARG A 88 -4.56 -5.64 2.80
C ARG A 88 -3.21 -6.33 2.64
N ARG A 89 -2.37 -5.85 1.72
CA ARG A 89 -1.01 -6.36 1.51
C ARG A 89 -0.05 -5.22 1.16
N ASN A 90 1.19 -5.35 1.59
CA ASN A 90 2.25 -4.42 1.26
C ASN A 90 3.08 -4.99 0.11
N TYR A 91 3.39 -4.15 -0.88
CA TYR A 91 4.26 -4.49 -2.00
C TYR A 91 5.34 -3.42 -2.16
N SER A 92 6.59 -3.86 -2.23
CA SER A 92 7.73 -2.97 -2.49
C SER A 92 7.57 -2.29 -3.84
N LEU A 93 7.95 -1.01 -3.88
CA LEU A 93 8.04 -0.26 -5.13
C LEU A 93 9.27 -0.78 -5.90
N SER A 94 9.02 -1.41 -7.04
CA SER A 94 10.02 -2.18 -7.79
C SER A 94 10.73 -1.39 -8.89
N ALA A 95 10.40 -0.11 -9.08
CA ALA A 95 11.11 0.82 -9.97
C ALA A 95 11.59 2.05 -9.20
N ALA A 96 12.55 2.78 -9.78
CA ALA A 96 12.86 4.12 -9.31
C ALA A 96 11.66 5.04 -9.49
N SER A 97 11.48 5.98 -8.57
CA SER A 97 10.47 7.02 -8.70
C SER A 97 10.70 7.84 -9.96
N ASN A 98 9.64 8.02 -10.74
CA ASN A 98 9.66 8.76 -12.00
C ASN A 98 8.56 9.84 -12.08
N GLY A 99 7.80 10.03 -10.99
CA GLY A 99 6.71 11.01 -10.90
C GLY A 99 5.46 10.70 -11.72
N SER A 100 5.42 9.58 -12.46
CA SER A 100 4.34 9.27 -13.42
C SER A 100 3.57 7.98 -13.13
N GLU A 101 4.19 7.02 -12.45
CA GLU A 101 3.56 5.77 -12.06
C GLU A 101 4.25 5.15 -10.84
N TYR A 102 3.55 4.25 -10.16
CA TYR A 102 4.17 3.27 -9.28
C TYR A 102 4.25 1.92 -9.98
N ARG A 103 5.34 1.19 -9.73
CA ARG A 103 5.48 -0.20 -10.19
C ARG A 103 5.64 -1.13 -8.99
N ILE A 104 4.86 -2.20 -8.99
CA ILE A 104 5.02 -3.33 -8.06
C ILE A 104 5.20 -4.61 -8.85
N SER A 105 5.94 -5.57 -8.31
CA SER A 105 6.13 -6.89 -8.92
C SER A 105 5.61 -7.96 -7.97
N VAL A 106 4.55 -8.65 -8.38
CA VAL A 106 3.79 -9.55 -7.50
C VAL A 106 4.03 -10.99 -7.96
N LYS A 107 4.53 -11.81 -7.05
CA LYS A 107 4.56 -13.26 -7.23
C LYS A 107 3.19 -13.87 -6.95
N ARG A 108 2.74 -14.78 -7.81
CA ARG A 108 1.55 -15.59 -7.62
C ARG A 108 1.86 -16.65 -6.59
N GLU A 109 1.22 -16.55 -5.44
CA GLU A 109 1.37 -17.53 -4.37
C GLU A 109 0.24 -18.58 -4.50
N PRO A 110 0.54 -19.89 -4.51
CA PRO A 110 -0.49 -20.93 -4.50
C PRO A 110 -1.43 -20.75 -3.30
N GLY A 111 -2.73 -20.61 -3.57
CA GLY A 111 -3.75 -20.34 -2.54
C GLY A 111 -3.73 -18.92 -1.96
N GLY A 112 -2.87 -18.01 -2.44
CA GLY A 112 -2.79 -16.63 -1.98
C GLY A 112 -3.97 -15.78 -2.45
N VAL A 113 -4.78 -15.25 -1.54
CA VAL A 113 -5.99 -14.47 -1.89
C VAL A 113 -5.65 -13.22 -2.70
N ALA A 114 -4.83 -12.32 -2.16
CA ALA A 114 -4.51 -11.03 -2.80
C ALA A 114 -3.67 -11.18 -4.08
N SER A 115 -2.67 -12.06 -4.08
CA SER A 115 -1.79 -12.24 -5.24
C SER A 115 -2.51 -12.87 -6.42
N ASN A 116 -3.41 -13.84 -6.19
CA ASN A 116 -4.23 -14.39 -7.27
C ASN A 116 -5.29 -13.39 -7.75
N ALA A 117 -5.92 -12.62 -6.85
CA ALA A 117 -6.86 -11.56 -7.22
C ALA A 117 -6.20 -10.51 -8.12
N LEU A 118 -5.02 -10.00 -7.76
CA LEU A 118 -4.25 -9.05 -8.59
C LEU A 118 -3.90 -9.64 -9.96
N HIS A 119 -3.45 -10.90 -10.01
CA HIS A 119 -3.16 -11.56 -11.29
C HIS A 119 -4.38 -11.68 -12.20
N ALA A 120 -5.58 -11.88 -11.63
CA ALA A 120 -6.83 -11.97 -12.37
C ALA A 120 -7.38 -10.61 -12.84
N MET A 121 -6.99 -9.50 -12.21
CA MET A 121 -7.45 -8.17 -12.59
C MET A 121 -6.91 -7.75 -13.98
N PRO A 122 -7.76 -7.23 -14.87
CA PRO A 122 -7.32 -6.72 -16.16
C PRO A 122 -6.64 -5.35 -16.03
N GLU A 123 -5.93 -4.94 -17.08
CA GLU A 123 -5.60 -3.52 -17.26
C GLU A 123 -6.90 -2.69 -17.29
N GLY A 124 -6.83 -1.48 -16.73
CA GLY A 124 -7.97 -0.60 -16.50
C GLY A 124 -8.70 -0.84 -15.16
N ALA A 125 -8.45 -1.93 -14.44
CA ALA A 125 -9.00 -2.15 -13.11
C ALA A 125 -8.48 -1.11 -12.10
N VAL A 126 -9.28 -0.82 -11.08
CA VAL A 126 -8.99 0.20 -10.06
C VAL A 126 -8.76 -0.46 -8.71
N LEU A 127 -7.73 -0.01 -8.01
CA LEU A 127 -7.30 -0.47 -6.69
C LEU A 127 -7.17 0.73 -5.76
N GLU A 128 -7.11 0.46 -4.47
CA GLU A 128 -6.86 1.49 -3.46
C GLU A 128 -5.49 1.30 -2.82
N LEU A 129 -4.72 2.39 -2.78
CA LEU A 129 -3.36 2.43 -2.28
C LEU A 129 -3.26 3.37 -1.07
N PHE A 130 -2.43 2.97 -0.11
CA PHE A 130 -1.91 3.83 0.95
C PHE A 130 -0.53 4.35 0.57
N ALA A 131 -0.24 5.60 0.92
CA ALA A 131 0.98 6.29 0.52
C ALA A 131 2.27 5.58 1.01
N PRO A 132 3.35 5.60 0.20
CA PRO A 132 4.65 5.02 0.55
C PRO A 132 5.16 5.46 1.92
#